data_AF-A0A6L5F3R3-F1
#
_entry.id   AF-A0A6L5F3R3-F1
#
_cell.length_a   1.000
_cell.length_b   1.000
_cell.length_c   1.000
_cell.angle_alpha   90.00
_cell.angle_beta   90.00
_cell.angle_gamma   90.00
#
_symmetry.space_group_name_H-M   'P 1'
#
loop_
_entity.id
_entity.type
_entity.pdbx_description
1 polymer ?
#
loop_
_entity_poly.entity_id
_entity_poly.type
_entity_poly.pdbx_seq_one_letter_code
_entity_poly.pdbx_strand_id
1 'polypeptide(L)'
;MAESTPRNGAAIPKPDGEPRDANVPISVLREQVEPVGYWTVGFLVPFAVLVGLIVWAGASFSDYGLTVMAQIGIFAIVILGLNVLVGFAGQISFGHNAFLGLGGYMSALATTQWGLPPILGLVIGVAVSILIGMIVGYPTLRLRGHYLALATFALGLGFYNFAISSPAFNGFMGIAAIPPFSLGPWSFETLAEKHYLVWVVTLLAVLVTWRLRQMRFGRALRSVAVDEATAQSVGVNVQRYKVVAFVTSGIFASVAGSLYAHTVSFVSPDTFGFSTILLLFVMLFVGGLGTLWGSLLGAAAGIALPDMLRAFEGWNPSIFALILLVVLIVRPMGLLAPLRSNTVRRLLKPIALGPKTEGTTNG
;
A
#
# COMPACT_ATOMS: atom_id res chain seq x y z
N MET A 1 -9.20 -63.29 -41.51
CA MET A 1 -8.42 -63.07 -40.28
C MET A 1 -8.13 -61.59 -40.20
N ALA A 2 -8.54 -60.97 -39.10
CA ALA A 2 -8.80 -59.54 -38.98
C ALA A 2 -7.52 -58.67 -38.92
N GLU A 3 -7.70 -57.48 -39.48
CA GLU A 3 -6.83 -56.31 -39.55
C GLU A 3 -6.93 -55.48 -38.25
N SER A 4 -5.86 -54.77 -37.89
CA SER A 4 -5.85 -53.34 -37.49
C SER A 4 -4.87 -52.94 -36.37
N THR A 5 -4.21 -51.84 -36.67
CA THR A 5 -3.18 -51.02 -36.02
C THR A 5 -3.63 -50.32 -34.72
N PRO A 6 -2.71 -49.72 -33.93
CA PRO A 6 -2.94 -49.42 -32.52
C PRO A 6 -3.79 -48.16 -32.30
N ARG A 7 -4.77 -48.24 -31.38
CA ARG A 7 -5.58 -47.09 -30.95
C ARG A 7 -4.93 -46.33 -29.81
N ASN A 8 -4.58 -45.10 -30.14
CA ASN A 8 -4.19 -43.98 -29.30
C ASN A 8 -5.23 -43.69 -28.20
N GLY A 9 -4.76 -43.36 -26.99
CA GLY A 9 -5.60 -43.05 -25.83
C GLY A 9 -6.46 -41.80 -26.03
N ALA A 10 -7.73 -41.91 -25.64
CA ALA A 10 -8.78 -40.96 -25.93
C ALA A 10 -8.56 -39.56 -25.30
N ALA A 11 -8.71 -38.53 -26.12
CA ALA A 11 -8.85 -37.13 -25.71
C ALA A 11 -10.29 -36.86 -25.24
N ILE A 12 -10.44 -36.10 -24.14
CA ILE A 12 -11.73 -35.59 -23.66
C ILE A 12 -12.14 -34.40 -24.56
N PRO A 13 -13.34 -34.40 -25.18
CA PRO A 13 -13.77 -33.28 -26.03
C PRO A 13 -14.44 -32.17 -25.20
N LYS A 14 -14.20 -30.91 -25.58
CA LYS A 14 -14.88 -29.69 -25.10
C LYS A 14 -15.91 -29.22 -26.13
N PRO A 15 -17.08 -28.68 -25.74
CA PRO A 15 -17.79 -27.75 -26.61
C PRO A 15 -17.00 -26.43 -26.60
N ASP A 16 -16.80 -25.83 -27.78
CA ASP A 16 -16.16 -24.53 -28.02
C ASP A 16 -14.65 -24.57 -28.36
N GLY A 17 -14.28 -25.32 -29.39
CA GLY A 17 -13.73 -24.72 -30.61
C GLY A 17 -12.25 -24.28 -30.72
N GLU A 18 -11.40 -24.30 -29.70
CA GLU A 18 -9.94 -24.15 -29.92
C GLU A 18 -9.11 -25.04 -28.97
N PRO A 19 -8.20 -25.89 -29.48
CA PRO A 19 -7.24 -26.59 -28.65
C PRO A 19 -6.30 -25.55 -28.03
N ARG A 20 -6.23 -25.50 -26.69
CA ARG A 20 -5.09 -24.86 -26.01
C ARG A 20 -3.86 -25.65 -26.43
N ASP A 21 -2.98 -25.02 -27.21
CA ASP A 21 -1.67 -25.58 -27.55
C ASP A 21 -1.00 -26.11 -26.27
N ALA A 22 -0.95 -27.44 -26.16
CA ALA A 22 -0.23 -28.14 -25.10
C ALA A 22 1.30 -27.98 -25.24
N ASN A 23 1.75 -27.26 -26.27
CA ASN A 23 3.12 -26.92 -26.57
C ASN A 23 3.39 -25.43 -26.36
N VAL A 24 3.08 -24.86 -25.18
CA VAL A 24 3.77 -23.63 -24.78
C VAL A 24 5.23 -24.04 -24.55
N PRO A 25 6.18 -23.61 -25.40
CA PRO A 25 7.55 -24.08 -25.27
C PRO A 25 8.08 -23.60 -23.92
N ILE A 26 8.80 -24.48 -23.21
CA ILE A 26 9.35 -24.21 -21.85
C ILE A 26 10.19 -22.91 -21.83
N SER A 27 10.70 -22.47 -22.99
CA SER A 27 11.34 -21.16 -23.18
C SER A 27 10.44 -19.96 -22.84
N VAL A 28 9.14 -20.01 -23.12
CA VAL A 28 8.16 -18.95 -22.80
C VAL A 28 7.85 -18.91 -21.30
N LEU A 29 7.91 -20.06 -20.62
CA LEU A 29 7.84 -20.12 -19.16
C LEU A 29 9.13 -19.63 -18.49
N ARG A 30 10.28 -19.80 -19.16
CA ARG A 30 11.58 -19.23 -18.72
C ARG A 30 11.59 -17.70 -18.83
N GLU A 31 10.96 -17.12 -19.85
CA GLU A 31 10.90 -15.67 -20.05
C GLU A 31 10.02 -14.95 -19.00
N GLN A 32 9.14 -15.68 -18.31
CA GLN A 32 8.35 -15.14 -17.18
C GLN A 32 9.09 -15.17 -15.83
N VAL A 33 10.27 -15.78 -15.78
CA VAL A 33 11.11 -15.87 -14.58
C VAL A 33 12.39 -15.07 -14.84
N GLU A 34 12.27 -13.75 -14.68
CA GLU A 34 13.42 -12.83 -14.61
C GLU A 34 14.47 -13.38 -13.63
N PRO A 35 15.77 -13.48 -14.02
CA PRO A 35 16.81 -14.03 -13.16
C PRO A 35 16.90 -13.24 -11.84
N VAL A 36 16.93 -13.97 -10.71
CA VAL A 36 16.93 -13.42 -9.35
C VAL A 36 18.04 -12.38 -9.11
N GLY A 37 19.14 -12.43 -9.87
CA GLY A 37 20.30 -11.53 -9.75
C GLY A 37 20.09 -10.08 -10.20
N TYR A 38 19.20 -9.79 -11.15
CA TYR A 38 18.96 -8.39 -11.59
C TYR A 38 18.08 -7.63 -10.60
N TRP A 39 17.25 -8.35 -9.83
CA TRP A 39 16.37 -7.77 -8.80
C TRP A 39 17.13 -7.26 -7.58
N THR A 40 18.29 -7.84 -7.25
CA THR A 40 19.11 -7.40 -6.10
C THR A 40 19.93 -6.16 -6.45
N VAL A 41 20.59 -6.13 -7.61
CA VAL A 41 21.38 -4.95 -8.03
C VAL A 41 20.47 -3.75 -8.32
N GLY A 42 19.31 -3.99 -8.96
CA GLY A 42 18.30 -2.95 -9.21
C GLY A 42 17.59 -2.43 -7.94
N PHE A 43 17.76 -3.08 -6.79
CA PHE A 43 17.28 -2.60 -5.50
C PHE A 43 18.38 -1.86 -4.71
N LEU A 44 19.62 -2.37 -4.73
CA LEU A 44 20.71 -1.82 -3.92
C LEU A 44 21.13 -0.41 -4.34
N VAL A 45 21.17 -0.11 -5.64
CA VAL A 45 21.55 1.23 -6.14
C VAL A 45 20.56 2.32 -5.69
N PRO A 46 19.24 2.23 -5.98
CA PRO A 46 18.30 3.24 -5.50
C PRO A 46 18.20 3.28 -3.97
N PHE A 47 18.45 2.17 -3.28
CA PHE A 47 18.52 2.14 -1.81
C PHE A 47 19.73 2.92 -1.29
N ALA A 48 20.92 2.72 -1.85
CA ALA A 48 22.12 3.47 -1.48
C ALA A 48 21.97 4.97 -1.80
N VAL A 49 21.37 5.31 -2.94
CA VAL A 49 21.05 6.70 -3.30
C VAL A 49 20.08 7.31 -2.29
N LEU A 50 19.03 6.59 -1.90
CA LEU A 50 18.09 7.06 -0.89
C LEU A 50 18.79 7.33 0.45
N VAL A 51 19.65 6.41 0.91
CA VAL A 51 20.43 6.59 2.14
C VAL A 51 21.34 7.82 2.04
N GLY A 52 22.03 8.00 0.92
CA GLY A 52 22.86 9.18 0.68
C GLY A 52 22.08 10.50 0.72
N LEU A 53 20.88 10.52 0.11
CA LEU A 53 19.99 11.68 0.14
C LEU A 53 19.50 12.01 1.55
N ILE A 54 19.18 11.00 2.37
CA ILE A 54 18.72 11.18 3.75
C ILE A 54 19.82 11.83 4.61
N VAL A 55 21.05 11.33 4.50
CA VAL A 55 22.21 11.85 5.24
C VAL A 55 22.54 13.27 4.78
N TRP A 56 22.55 13.50 3.46
CA TRP A 56 22.80 14.83 2.90
C TRP A 56 21.73 15.85 3.32
N ALA A 57 20.45 15.47 3.28
CA ALA A 57 19.34 16.33 3.69
C ALA A 57 19.44 16.70 5.18
N GLY A 58 19.80 15.74 6.04
CA GLY A 58 19.98 15.98 7.48
C GLY A 58 21.06 17.02 7.81
N ALA A 59 22.06 17.18 6.95
CA ALA A 59 23.14 18.17 7.12
C ALA A 59 22.87 19.50 6.39
N SER A 60 22.01 19.51 5.37
CA SER A 60 21.90 20.63 4.42
C SER A 60 20.57 21.39 4.50
N PHE A 61 19.52 20.79 5.08
CA PHE A 61 18.18 21.38 5.07
C PHE A 61 17.93 22.21 6.33
N SER A 62 17.06 23.21 6.20
CA SER A 62 16.52 23.95 7.34
C SER A 62 15.56 23.09 8.16
N ASP A 63 15.26 23.52 9.39
CA ASP A 63 14.28 22.90 10.30
C ASP A 63 12.92 22.63 9.63
N TYR A 64 12.48 23.56 8.79
CA TYR A 64 11.27 23.39 7.99
C TYR A 64 11.40 22.23 6.99
N GLY A 65 12.50 22.21 6.22
CA GLY A 65 12.78 21.15 5.26
C GLY A 65 12.89 19.77 5.92
N LEU A 66 13.48 19.69 7.11
CA LEU A 66 13.54 18.45 7.90
C LEU A 66 12.15 17.98 8.33
N THR A 67 11.25 18.90 8.69
CA THR A 67 9.87 18.57 9.03
C THR A 67 9.11 17.98 7.84
N VAL A 68 9.25 18.59 6.66
CA VAL A 68 8.66 18.09 5.41
C VAL A 68 9.22 16.72 5.05
N MET A 69 10.55 16.53 5.16
CA MET A 69 11.20 15.24 4.91
C MET A 69 10.76 14.15 5.89
N ALA A 70 10.61 14.47 7.17
CA ALA A 70 10.10 13.55 8.17
C ALA A 70 8.65 13.14 7.85
N GLN A 71 7.78 14.08 7.45
CA GLN A 71 6.43 13.76 7.01
C GLN A 71 6.43 12.84 5.79
N ILE A 72 7.28 13.09 4.80
CA ILE A 72 7.45 12.19 3.64
C ILE A 72 7.82 10.78 4.08
N GLY A 73 8.80 10.64 4.99
CA GLY A 73 9.23 9.35 5.53
C GLY A 73 8.11 8.59 6.24
N ILE A 74 7.33 9.29 7.08
CA ILE A 74 6.17 8.73 7.79
C ILE A 74 5.11 8.25 6.80
N PHE A 75 4.67 9.11 5.88
CA PHE A 75 3.66 8.74 4.90
C PHE A 75 4.17 7.66 3.93
N ALA A 76 5.46 7.61 3.62
CA ALA A 76 6.03 6.53 2.82
C ALA A 76 5.86 5.16 3.51
N ILE A 77 5.99 5.06 4.84
CA ILE A 77 5.71 3.83 5.59
C ILE A 77 4.24 3.44 5.43
N VAL A 78 3.32 4.41 5.54
CA VAL A 78 1.88 4.16 5.34
C VAL A 78 1.60 3.65 3.94
N ILE A 79 2.16 4.29 2.90
CA ILE A 79 1.94 3.88 1.51
C ILE A 79 2.59 2.52 1.23
N LEU A 80 3.75 2.19 1.81
CA LEU A 80 4.32 0.85 1.71
C LEU A 80 3.37 -0.21 2.30
N GLY A 81 2.81 0.06 3.48
CA GLY A 81 1.78 -0.77 4.10
C GLY A 81 0.56 -0.95 3.20
N LEU A 82 0.00 0.15 2.70
CA LEU A 82 -1.14 0.13 1.80
C LEU A 82 -0.84 -0.61 0.49
N ASN A 83 0.39 -0.48 -0.03
CA ASN A 83 0.84 -1.15 -1.24
C ASN A 83 0.96 -2.68 -1.06
N VAL A 84 1.26 -3.17 0.15
CA VAL A 84 1.19 -4.62 0.44
C VAL A 84 -0.23 -5.15 0.25
N LEU A 85 -1.25 -4.38 0.64
CA LEU A 85 -2.65 -4.81 0.55
C LEU A 85 -3.24 -4.57 -0.85
N VAL A 86 -3.16 -3.35 -1.35
CA VAL A 86 -3.75 -2.95 -2.63
C VAL A 86 -2.88 -3.42 -3.78
N GLY A 87 -1.57 -3.17 -3.73
CA GLY A 87 -0.64 -3.47 -4.81
C GLY A 87 -0.29 -4.96 -4.94
N PHE A 88 -0.01 -5.65 -3.83
CA PHE A 88 0.37 -7.07 -3.88
C PHE A 88 -0.81 -8.04 -3.78
N ALA A 89 -1.80 -7.75 -2.94
CA ALA A 89 -2.96 -8.64 -2.74
C ALA A 89 -4.17 -8.29 -3.63
N GLY A 90 -4.15 -7.13 -4.31
CA GLY A 90 -5.24 -6.69 -5.19
C GLY A 90 -6.52 -6.33 -4.44
N GLN A 91 -6.44 -6.07 -3.12
CA GLN A 91 -7.61 -5.77 -2.31
C GLN A 91 -7.69 -4.27 -2.01
N ILE A 92 -8.75 -3.62 -2.46
CA ILE A 92 -8.98 -2.20 -2.16
C ILE A 92 -9.55 -2.08 -0.75
N SER A 93 -8.93 -1.24 0.09
CA SER A 93 -9.37 -1.01 1.47
C SER A 93 -9.28 0.47 1.84
N PHE A 94 -10.38 1.01 2.36
CA PHE A 94 -10.48 2.40 2.82
C PHE A 94 -10.38 2.55 4.36
N GLY A 95 -9.83 1.55 5.04
CA GLY A 95 -9.69 1.55 6.51
C GLY A 95 -8.29 1.89 7.02
N HIS A 96 -7.38 2.26 6.13
CA HIS A 96 -5.95 2.40 6.47
C HIS A 96 -5.69 3.59 7.42
N ASN A 97 -6.49 4.64 7.32
CA ASN A 97 -6.47 5.80 8.22
C ASN A 97 -6.80 5.43 9.67
N ALA A 98 -7.67 4.45 9.91
CA ALA A 98 -7.94 3.99 11.27
C ALA A 98 -6.76 3.28 11.90
N PHE A 99 -6.00 2.46 11.16
CA PHE A 99 -4.79 1.83 11.70
C PHE A 99 -3.70 2.86 11.98
N LEU A 100 -3.57 3.85 11.10
CA LEU A 100 -2.71 5.01 11.32
C LEU A 100 -3.11 5.75 12.60
N GLY A 101 -4.41 6.02 12.77
CA GLY A 101 -4.93 6.68 13.97
C GLY A 101 -4.80 5.85 15.24
N LEU A 102 -5.09 4.55 15.21
CA LEU A 102 -4.91 3.65 16.35
C LEU A 102 -3.45 3.65 16.82
N GLY A 103 -2.49 3.59 15.91
CA GLY A 103 -1.07 3.68 16.26
C GLY A 103 -0.69 5.02 16.90
N GLY A 104 -1.17 6.12 16.34
CA GLY A 104 -0.90 7.47 16.86
C GLY A 104 -1.54 7.71 18.24
N TYR A 105 -2.82 7.42 18.37
CA TYR A 105 -3.57 7.62 19.61
C TYR A 105 -3.11 6.71 20.74
N MET A 106 -2.86 5.43 20.47
CA MET A 106 -2.39 4.53 21.53
C MET A 106 -0.99 4.90 22.01
N SER A 107 -0.09 5.34 21.11
CA SER A 107 1.24 5.83 21.50
C SER A 107 1.17 7.15 22.28
N ALA A 108 0.31 8.08 21.83
CA ALA A 108 0.05 9.33 22.54
C ALA A 108 -0.53 9.07 23.94
N LEU A 109 -1.52 8.19 24.06
CA LEU A 109 -2.16 7.83 25.32
C LEU A 109 -1.18 7.18 26.29
N ALA A 110 -0.41 6.21 25.80
CA ALA A 110 0.58 5.49 26.59
C ALA A 110 1.64 6.42 27.18
N THR A 111 2.09 7.42 26.41
CA THR A 111 3.17 8.31 26.84
C THR A 111 2.69 9.49 27.68
N THR A 112 1.49 10.02 27.41
CA THR A 112 0.96 11.20 28.11
C THR A 112 0.17 10.86 29.36
N GLN A 113 -0.68 9.83 29.31
CA GLN A 113 -1.58 9.48 30.43
C GLN A 113 -1.03 8.32 31.27
N TRP A 114 -0.39 7.32 30.64
CA TRP A 114 0.15 6.17 31.37
C TRP A 114 1.62 6.33 31.76
N GLY A 115 2.29 7.38 31.28
CA GLY A 115 3.71 7.65 31.56
C GLY A 115 4.67 6.57 31.06
N LEU A 116 4.25 5.76 30.09
CA LEU A 116 5.07 4.69 29.52
C LEU A 116 6.08 5.28 28.51
N PRO A 117 7.23 4.61 28.30
CA PRO A 117 8.18 5.01 27.28
C PRO A 117 7.58 4.90 25.86
N PRO A 118 7.96 5.77 24.91
CA PRO A 118 7.46 5.80 23.53
C PRO A 118 7.53 4.45 22.80
N ILE A 119 8.57 3.65 23.06
CA ILE A 119 8.73 2.32 22.45
C ILE A 119 7.59 1.37 22.86
N LEU A 120 7.15 1.42 24.12
CA LEU A 120 6.02 0.62 24.59
C LEU A 120 4.71 1.18 24.04
N GLY A 121 4.58 2.50 23.93
CA GLY A 121 3.44 3.14 23.24
C GLY A 121 3.28 2.64 21.80
N LEU A 122 4.38 2.57 21.05
CA LEU A 122 4.39 2.02 19.69
C LEU A 122 3.99 0.54 19.68
N VAL A 123 4.57 -0.28 20.57
CA VAL A 123 4.24 -1.72 20.65
C VAL A 123 2.76 -1.93 20.99
N ILE A 124 2.20 -1.14 21.90
CA ILE A 124 0.78 -1.18 22.26
C ILE A 124 -0.08 -0.78 21.06
N GLY A 125 0.27 0.30 20.36
CA GLY A 125 -0.43 0.73 19.13
C GLY A 125 -0.46 -0.35 18.06
N VAL A 126 0.69 -1.01 17.83
CA VAL A 126 0.80 -2.15 16.90
C VAL A 126 -0.02 -3.34 17.38
N ALA A 127 0.04 -3.69 18.66
CA ALA A 127 -0.71 -4.81 19.23
C ALA A 127 -2.23 -4.59 19.09
N VAL A 128 -2.73 -3.39 19.39
CA VAL A 128 -4.14 -3.02 19.20
C VAL A 128 -4.52 -3.06 17.73
N SER A 129 -3.67 -2.58 16.84
CA SER A 129 -3.91 -2.60 15.39
C SER A 129 -3.96 -4.02 14.83
N ILE A 130 -3.10 -4.92 15.32
CA ILE A 130 -3.14 -6.35 15.00
C ILE A 130 -4.44 -6.97 15.50
N LEU A 131 -4.84 -6.69 16.75
CA LEU A 131 -6.06 -7.22 17.34
C LEU A 131 -7.30 -6.79 16.55
N ILE A 132 -7.47 -5.47 16.33
CA ILE A 132 -8.59 -4.94 15.54
C ILE A 132 -8.52 -5.43 14.09
N GLY A 133 -7.32 -5.48 13.51
CA GLY A 133 -7.09 -6.00 12.17
C GLY A 133 -7.51 -7.46 12.01
N MET A 134 -7.29 -8.31 13.02
CA MET A 134 -7.74 -9.71 13.00
C MET A 134 -9.25 -9.81 13.22
N ILE A 135 -9.79 -9.10 14.23
CA ILE A 135 -11.23 -9.12 14.57
C ILE A 135 -12.07 -8.64 13.39
N VAL A 136 -11.68 -7.54 12.76
CA VAL A 136 -12.45 -6.95 11.65
C VAL A 136 -12.03 -7.53 10.31
N GLY A 137 -10.75 -7.80 10.09
CA GLY A 137 -10.25 -8.35 8.82
C GLY A 137 -10.80 -9.74 8.52
N TYR A 138 -10.90 -10.62 9.53
CA TYR A 138 -11.39 -11.98 9.31
C TYR A 138 -12.82 -12.07 8.72
N PRO A 139 -13.83 -11.34 9.23
CA PRO A 139 -15.16 -11.31 8.61
C PRO A 139 -15.20 -10.44 7.35
N THR A 140 -14.56 -9.27 7.34
CA THR A 140 -14.67 -8.34 6.20
C THR A 140 -14.01 -8.87 4.94
N LEU A 141 -12.91 -9.63 5.05
CA LEU A 141 -12.19 -10.18 3.90
C LEU A 141 -12.86 -11.42 3.28
N ARG A 142 -14.02 -11.84 3.81
CA ARG A 142 -14.94 -12.75 3.11
C ARG A 142 -15.72 -12.04 2.02
N LEU A 143 -15.82 -10.70 2.09
CA LEU A 143 -16.50 -9.87 1.10
C LEU A 143 -15.62 -9.71 -0.16
N ARG A 144 -16.26 -9.45 -1.30
CA ARG A 144 -15.59 -9.26 -2.59
C ARG A 144 -15.81 -7.84 -3.12
N GLY A 145 -14.78 -7.31 -3.79
CA GLY A 145 -14.86 -6.06 -4.53
C GLY A 145 -15.32 -4.88 -3.68
N HIS A 146 -16.41 -4.24 -4.09
CA HIS A 146 -16.87 -2.97 -3.52
C HIS A 146 -17.39 -3.11 -2.08
N TYR A 147 -17.88 -4.29 -1.70
CA TYR A 147 -18.32 -4.55 -0.33
C TYR A 147 -17.17 -4.53 0.68
N LEU A 148 -15.98 -5.01 0.29
CA LEU A 148 -14.79 -4.92 1.14
C LEU A 148 -14.34 -3.46 1.33
N ALA A 149 -14.36 -2.68 0.24
CA ALA A 149 -14.08 -1.26 0.28
C ALA A 149 -15.04 -0.51 1.22
N LEU A 150 -16.35 -0.77 1.12
CA LEU A 150 -17.36 -0.17 1.99
C LEU A 150 -17.20 -0.57 3.46
N ALA A 151 -16.95 -1.85 3.74
CA ALA A 151 -16.77 -2.33 5.11
C ALA A 151 -15.52 -1.72 5.78
N THR A 152 -14.42 -1.59 5.03
CA THR A 152 -13.19 -0.98 5.54
C THR A 152 -13.29 0.54 5.63
N PHE A 153 -14.07 1.18 4.75
CA PHE A 153 -14.43 2.57 4.89
C PHE A 153 -15.20 2.84 6.20
N ALA A 154 -16.16 1.97 6.52
CA ALA A 154 -16.90 2.03 7.78
C ALA A 154 -15.99 1.84 9.00
N LEU A 155 -14.92 1.03 8.91
CA LEU A 155 -13.89 0.92 9.95
C LEU A 155 -13.17 2.28 10.14
N GLY A 156 -12.76 2.93 9.05
CA GLY A 156 -12.17 4.28 9.05
C GLY A 156 -13.05 5.32 9.76
N LEU A 157 -14.32 5.39 9.35
CA LEU A 157 -15.30 6.30 9.96
C LEU A 157 -15.64 5.93 11.41
N GLY A 158 -15.72 4.63 11.71
CA GLY A 158 -15.99 4.14 13.05
C GLY A 158 -14.89 4.56 14.03
N PHE A 159 -13.63 4.44 13.62
CA PHE A 159 -12.49 4.95 14.39
C PHE A 159 -12.60 6.47 14.61
N TYR A 160 -12.87 7.24 13.56
CA TYR A 160 -13.00 8.71 13.66
C TYR A 160 -14.08 9.14 14.65
N ASN A 161 -15.28 8.55 14.54
CA ASN A 161 -16.39 8.84 15.46
C ASN A 161 -16.09 8.39 16.89
N PHE A 162 -15.46 7.22 17.05
CA PHE A 162 -15.01 6.75 18.35
C PHE A 162 -14.00 7.72 18.98
N ALA A 163 -13.04 8.23 18.20
CA ALA A 163 -12.03 9.15 18.70
C ALA A 163 -12.64 10.48 19.17
N ILE A 164 -13.63 11.01 18.44
CA ILE A 164 -14.35 12.22 18.84
C ILE A 164 -15.21 12.00 20.09
N SER A 165 -15.86 10.85 20.19
CA SER A 165 -16.76 10.55 21.32
C SER A 165 -16.03 10.09 22.58
N SER A 166 -14.79 9.62 22.47
CA SER A 166 -14.06 9.00 23.56
C SER A 166 -13.43 10.04 24.49
N PRO A 167 -13.78 10.06 25.79
CA PRO A 167 -13.12 10.94 26.77
C PRO A 167 -11.63 10.61 26.93
N ALA A 168 -11.25 9.34 26.77
CA ALA A 168 -9.85 8.91 26.90
C ALA A 168 -8.94 9.55 25.84
N PHE A 169 -9.49 9.89 24.66
CA PHE A 169 -8.76 10.54 23.56
C PHE A 169 -8.90 12.06 23.59
N ASN A 170 -9.50 12.61 24.66
CA ASN A 170 -9.80 14.04 24.80
C ASN A 170 -10.72 14.56 23.67
N GLY A 171 -11.53 13.66 23.10
CA GLY A 171 -12.52 13.94 22.05
C GLY A 171 -11.96 14.66 20.83
N PHE A 172 -12.67 15.70 20.38
CA PHE A 172 -12.29 16.48 19.19
C PHE A 172 -10.97 17.25 19.36
N MET A 173 -10.61 17.65 20.59
CA MET A 173 -9.38 18.40 20.86
C MET A 173 -8.12 17.55 20.62
N GLY A 174 -8.24 16.23 20.76
CA GLY A 174 -7.10 15.32 20.64
C GLY A 174 -6.08 15.45 21.78
N ILE A 175 -4.93 14.81 21.60
CA ILE A 175 -3.87 14.72 22.60
C ILE A 175 -2.69 15.59 22.16
N ALA A 176 -2.29 16.54 23.00
CA ALA A 176 -1.17 17.45 22.79
C ALA A 176 -0.02 17.17 23.76
N ALA A 177 1.09 17.88 23.57
CA ALA A 177 2.30 17.78 24.40
C ALA A 177 2.84 16.34 24.49
N ILE A 178 2.75 15.61 23.39
CA ILE A 178 3.27 14.24 23.30
C ILE A 178 4.80 14.34 23.33
N PRO A 179 5.49 13.64 24.26
CA PRO A 179 6.93 13.73 24.38
C PRO A 179 7.61 13.21 23.11
N PRO A 180 8.83 13.71 22.79
CA PRO A 180 9.62 13.18 21.69
C PRO A 180 9.89 11.68 21.87
N PHE A 181 10.15 10.99 20.77
CA PHE A 181 10.45 9.57 20.82
C PHE A 181 11.76 9.36 21.60
N SER A 182 11.80 8.34 22.44
CA SER A 182 13.00 7.98 23.23
C SER A 182 13.20 6.47 23.27
N LEU A 183 14.47 6.07 23.29
CA LEU A 183 14.94 4.70 23.38
C LEU A 183 15.81 4.57 24.64
N GLY A 184 15.17 4.28 25.77
CA GLY A 184 15.86 4.22 27.06
C GLY A 184 16.46 5.60 27.42
N PRO A 185 17.79 5.71 27.61
CA PRO A 185 18.43 6.98 27.96
C PRO A 185 18.59 7.96 26.78
N TRP A 186 18.33 7.54 25.54
CA TRP A 186 18.44 8.41 24.37
C TRP A 186 17.08 9.02 24.00
N SER A 187 16.94 10.35 24.10
CA SER A 187 15.80 11.10 23.58
C SER A 187 16.13 11.72 22.22
N PHE A 188 15.17 11.70 21.29
CA PHE A 188 15.28 12.34 19.97
C PHE A 188 14.50 13.66 19.99
N GLU A 189 15.12 14.70 20.52
CA GLU A 189 14.46 15.99 20.76
C GLU A 189 14.62 16.93 19.57
N THR A 190 15.79 16.92 18.94
CA THR A 190 16.09 17.81 17.82
C THR A 190 15.37 17.37 16.54
N LEU A 191 15.09 18.33 15.64
CA LEU A 191 14.45 18.02 14.37
C LEU A 191 15.32 17.11 13.49
N ALA A 192 16.64 17.27 13.53
CA ALA A 192 17.58 16.39 12.85
C ALA A 192 17.52 14.96 13.40
N GLU A 193 17.52 14.78 14.72
CA GLU A 193 17.36 13.48 15.38
C GLU A 193 16.05 12.79 15.00
N LYS A 194 14.92 13.52 15.04
CA LYS A 194 13.61 13.01 14.62
C LYS A 194 13.60 12.60 13.15
N HIS A 195 14.22 13.39 12.26
CA HIS A 195 14.38 13.06 10.85
C HIS A 195 15.15 11.75 10.67
N TYR A 196 16.30 11.59 11.32
CA TYR A 196 17.08 10.36 11.23
C TYR A 196 16.32 9.15 11.77
N LEU A 197 15.63 9.29 12.91
CA LEU A 197 14.80 8.22 13.47
C LEU A 197 13.72 7.78 12.47
N VAL A 198 12.94 8.73 11.94
CA VAL A 198 11.89 8.46 10.96
C VAL A 198 12.45 7.71 9.76
N TRP A 199 13.53 8.21 9.17
CA TRP A 199 14.10 7.59 7.97
C TRP A 199 14.75 6.24 8.22
N VAL A 200 15.34 5.99 9.39
CA VAL A 200 15.78 4.65 9.78
C VAL A 200 14.59 3.68 9.78
N VAL A 201 13.46 4.07 10.37
CA VAL A 201 12.25 3.25 10.37
C VAL A 201 11.68 3.09 8.95
N THR A 202 11.70 4.14 8.12
CA THR A 202 11.27 4.07 6.71
C THR A 202 12.15 3.12 5.90
N LEU A 203 13.48 3.16 6.09
CA LEU A 203 14.41 2.25 5.42
C LEU A 203 14.19 0.79 5.85
N LEU A 204 13.92 0.56 7.14
CA LEU A 204 13.51 -0.75 7.64
C LEU A 204 12.19 -1.20 7.01
N ALA A 205 11.19 -0.32 6.91
CA ALA A 205 9.91 -0.59 6.26
C ALA A 205 10.09 -0.96 4.77
N VAL A 206 10.98 -0.26 4.06
CA VAL A 206 11.39 -0.57 2.69
C VAL A 206 12.01 -1.96 2.61
N LEU A 207 12.97 -2.28 3.47
CA LEU A 207 13.65 -3.58 3.49
C LEU A 207 12.66 -4.72 3.79
N VAL A 208 11.79 -4.55 4.78
CA VAL A 208 10.75 -5.52 5.14
C VAL A 208 9.80 -5.72 3.96
N THR A 209 9.33 -4.65 3.32
CA THR A 209 8.42 -4.74 2.17
C THR A 209 9.07 -5.44 0.98
N TRP A 210 10.33 -5.09 0.69
CA TRP A 210 11.12 -5.76 -0.35
C TRP A 210 11.26 -7.26 -0.08
N ARG A 211 11.57 -7.62 1.17
CA ARG A 211 11.70 -9.01 1.58
C ARG A 211 10.37 -9.76 1.51
N LEU A 212 9.29 -9.18 2.02
CA LEU A 212 7.93 -9.74 1.97
C LEU A 212 7.51 -10.08 0.54
N ARG A 213 7.84 -9.19 -0.41
CA ARG A 213 7.54 -9.39 -1.84
C ARG A 213 8.25 -10.60 -2.44
N GLN A 214 9.49 -10.88 -2.01
CA GLN A 214 10.30 -12.00 -2.50
C GLN A 214 9.93 -13.34 -1.84
N MET A 215 9.45 -13.30 -0.60
CA MET A 215 9.06 -14.49 0.15
C MET A 215 7.88 -15.25 -0.49
N ARG A 216 7.65 -16.49 -0.04
CA ARG A 216 6.49 -17.32 -0.47
C ARG A 216 5.17 -16.56 -0.30
N PHE A 217 5.08 -15.76 0.76
CA PHE A 217 3.94 -14.89 1.05
C PHE A 217 3.63 -13.90 -0.10
N GLY A 218 4.61 -13.10 -0.53
CA GLY A 218 4.42 -12.15 -1.63
C GLY A 218 4.17 -12.80 -3.00
N ARG A 219 4.60 -14.05 -3.21
CA ARG A 219 4.25 -14.82 -4.42
C ARG A 219 2.80 -15.31 -4.37
N ALA A 220 2.35 -15.80 -3.22
CA ALA A 220 0.97 -16.22 -3.01
C ALA A 220 -0.02 -15.04 -3.12
N LEU A 221 0.33 -13.86 -2.58
CA LEU A 221 -0.50 -12.65 -2.75
C LEU A 221 -0.65 -12.26 -4.22
N ARG A 222 0.43 -12.33 -5.01
CA ARG A 222 0.37 -12.05 -6.44
C ARG A 222 -0.51 -13.04 -7.21
N SER A 223 -0.51 -14.33 -6.84
CA SER A 223 -1.45 -15.29 -7.45
C SER A 223 -2.90 -14.98 -7.07
N VAL A 224 -3.14 -14.60 -5.81
CA VAL A 224 -4.47 -14.18 -5.32
C VAL A 224 -4.98 -12.95 -6.05
N ALA A 225 -4.10 -11.99 -6.33
CA ALA A 225 -4.45 -10.75 -7.02
C ALA A 225 -4.79 -10.94 -8.52
N VAL A 226 -4.26 -11.98 -9.16
CA VAL A 226 -4.55 -12.29 -10.58
C VAL A 226 -5.91 -12.96 -10.71
N ASP A 227 -6.11 -14.06 -9.99
CA ASP A 227 -7.40 -14.75 -9.94
C ASP A 227 -7.50 -15.61 -8.67
N GLU A 228 -8.50 -15.31 -7.85
CA GLU A 228 -8.73 -16.01 -6.59
C GLU A 228 -9.11 -17.48 -6.82
N ALA A 229 -9.87 -17.79 -7.88
CA ALA A 229 -10.32 -19.15 -8.17
C ALA A 229 -9.13 -20.05 -8.59
N THR A 230 -8.27 -19.54 -9.46
CA THR A 230 -7.03 -20.22 -9.87
C THR A 230 -6.06 -20.38 -8.71
N ALA A 231 -5.94 -19.40 -7.82
CA ALA A 231 -5.09 -19.54 -6.63
C ALA A 231 -5.60 -20.66 -5.70
N GLN A 232 -6.93 -20.79 -5.54
CA GLN A 232 -7.53 -21.85 -4.72
C GLN A 232 -7.33 -23.24 -5.31
N SER A 233 -7.40 -23.40 -6.64
CA SER A 233 -7.25 -24.71 -7.29
C SER A 233 -5.85 -25.31 -7.13
N VAL A 234 -4.82 -24.47 -6.93
CA VAL A 234 -3.44 -24.90 -6.62
C VAL A 234 -3.15 -24.96 -5.12
N GLY A 235 -4.18 -24.90 -4.26
CA GLY A 235 -4.07 -25.12 -2.82
C GLY A 235 -3.71 -23.88 -1.97
N VAL A 236 -3.77 -22.65 -2.54
CA VAL A 236 -3.54 -21.43 -1.76
C VAL A 236 -4.79 -21.07 -0.95
N ASN A 237 -4.64 -20.94 0.36
CA ASN A 237 -5.72 -20.47 1.23
C ASN A 237 -5.90 -18.94 1.10
N VAL A 238 -6.68 -18.52 0.09
CA VAL A 238 -6.91 -17.11 -0.26
C VAL A 238 -7.30 -16.27 0.95
N GLN A 239 -8.26 -16.73 1.75
CA GLN A 239 -8.77 -15.96 2.89
C GLN A 239 -7.68 -15.70 3.94
N ARG A 240 -6.87 -16.70 4.29
CA ARG A 240 -5.76 -16.51 5.23
C ARG A 240 -4.74 -15.50 4.71
N TYR A 241 -4.36 -15.60 3.44
CA TYR A 241 -3.39 -14.68 2.83
C TYR A 241 -3.92 -13.24 2.79
N LYS A 242 -5.21 -13.03 2.49
CA LYS A 242 -5.84 -11.71 2.56
C LYS A 242 -5.81 -11.13 3.97
N VAL A 243 -6.17 -11.91 4.98
CA VAL A 243 -6.17 -11.46 6.39
C VAL A 243 -4.78 -11.08 6.84
N VAL A 244 -3.77 -11.91 6.53
CA VAL A 244 -2.38 -11.60 6.87
C VAL A 244 -1.90 -10.35 6.14
N ALA A 245 -2.28 -10.15 4.86
CA ALA A 245 -1.94 -8.94 4.13
C ALA A 245 -2.56 -7.68 4.75
N PHE A 246 -3.82 -7.76 5.16
CA PHE A 246 -4.54 -6.66 5.81
C PHE A 246 -3.95 -6.30 7.17
N VAL A 247 -3.66 -7.30 8.02
CA VAL A 247 -3.01 -7.09 9.31
C VAL A 247 -1.61 -6.53 9.12
N THR A 248 -0.82 -7.08 8.19
CA THR A 248 0.53 -6.57 7.89
C THR A 248 0.46 -5.11 7.47
N SER A 249 -0.45 -4.79 6.55
CA SER A 249 -0.72 -3.41 6.12
C SER A 249 -1.02 -2.51 7.32
N GLY A 250 -1.93 -2.94 8.23
CA GLY A 250 -2.26 -2.21 9.45
C GLY A 250 -1.08 -2.00 10.40
N ILE A 251 -0.12 -2.93 10.48
CA ILE A 251 1.11 -2.76 11.28
C ILE A 251 1.94 -1.60 10.73
N PHE A 252 2.16 -1.53 9.42
CA PHE A 252 2.90 -0.41 8.81
C PHE A 252 2.22 0.94 9.09
N ALA A 253 0.90 1.01 8.90
CA ALA A 253 0.13 2.21 9.21
C ALA A 253 0.25 2.59 10.70
N SER A 254 0.13 1.62 11.60
CA SER A 254 0.23 1.83 13.04
C SER A 254 1.59 2.37 13.47
N VAL A 255 2.67 1.76 12.97
CA VAL A 255 4.06 2.24 13.20
C VAL A 255 4.19 3.69 12.73
N ALA A 256 3.75 3.99 11.50
CA ALA A 256 3.80 5.35 10.98
C ALA A 256 3.00 6.34 11.85
N GLY A 257 1.84 5.92 12.37
CA GLY A 257 0.99 6.74 13.23
C GLY A 257 1.63 7.05 14.57
N SER A 258 2.28 6.07 15.19
CA SER A 258 3.05 6.28 16.41
C SER A 258 4.22 7.23 16.16
N LEU A 259 4.97 7.07 15.07
CA LEU A 259 6.03 8.02 14.70
C LEU A 259 5.47 9.43 14.44
N TYR A 260 4.33 9.56 13.77
CA TYR A 260 3.66 10.83 13.54
C TYR A 260 3.37 11.54 14.86
N ALA A 261 2.77 10.84 15.83
CA ALA A 261 2.41 11.38 17.13
C ALA A 261 3.61 11.99 17.87
N HIS A 262 4.76 11.29 17.87
CA HIS A 262 5.97 11.75 18.54
C HIS A 262 6.77 12.80 17.74
N THR A 263 6.61 12.84 16.42
CA THR A 263 7.29 13.82 15.57
C THR A 263 6.57 15.17 15.62
N VAL A 264 5.25 15.16 15.44
CA VAL A 264 4.38 16.36 15.42
C VAL A 264 4.00 16.79 16.84
N SER A 265 4.17 15.92 17.84
CA SER A 265 3.86 16.17 19.26
C SER A 265 2.36 16.46 19.54
N PHE A 266 1.50 16.15 18.56
CA PHE A 266 0.06 16.38 18.60
C PHE A 266 -0.67 15.36 17.72
N VAL A 267 -1.84 14.91 18.18
CA VAL A 267 -2.73 13.99 17.47
C VAL A 267 -4.18 14.46 17.63
N SER A 268 -4.91 14.60 16.53
CA SER A 268 -6.35 14.92 16.52
C SER A 268 -7.15 13.96 15.62
N PRO A 269 -8.49 13.82 15.81
CA PRO A 269 -9.27 12.89 15.00
C PRO A 269 -9.28 13.29 13.51
N ASP A 270 -9.28 14.60 13.25
CA ASP A 270 -9.28 15.17 11.89
C ASP A 270 -8.02 14.79 11.10
N THR A 271 -6.86 14.72 11.77
CA THR A 271 -5.59 14.28 11.17
C THR A 271 -5.68 12.88 10.54
N PHE A 272 -6.56 12.02 11.07
CA PHE A 272 -6.76 10.65 10.60
C PHE A 272 -8.15 10.42 10.01
N GLY A 273 -8.83 11.51 9.64
CA GLY A 273 -10.19 11.49 9.12
C GLY A 273 -10.30 11.00 7.66
N PHE A 274 -11.40 11.37 7.03
CA PHE A 274 -11.71 10.96 5.65
C PHE A 274 -10.74 11.54 4.61
N SER A 275 -10.34 12.80 4.78
CA SER A 275 -9.39 13.47 3.89
C SER A 275 -8.07 12.70 3.79
N THR A 276 -7.62 12.11 4.90
CA THR A 276 -6.39 11.34 4.97
C THR A 276 -6.46 10.07 4.14
N ILE A 277 -7.56 9.29 4.20
CA ILE A 277 -7.65 8.08 3.37
C ILE A 277 -7.67 8.42 1.87
N LEU A 278 -8.34 9.50 1.46
CA LEU A 278 -8.29 9.97 0.07
C LEU A 278 -6.86 10.34 -0.35
N LEU A 279 -6.15 11.09 0.50
CA LEU A 279 -4.76 11.46 0.25
C LEU A 279 -3.84 10.23 0.15
N LEU A 280 -4.04 9.21 1.00
CA LEU A 280 -3.26 7.98 0.93
C LEU A 280 -3.47 7.23 -0.39
N PHE A 281 -4.70 7.18 -0.90
CA PHE A 281 -4.97 6.59 -2.21
C PHE A 281 -4.33 7.39 -3.34
N VAL A 282 -4.44 8.72 -3.29
CA VAL A 282 -3.77 9.61 -4.22
C VAL A 282 -2.26 9.33 -4.26
N MET A 283 -1.60 9.34 -3.10
CA MET A 283 -0.17 9.04 -2.99
C MET A 283 0.17 7.66 -3.57
N LEU A 284 -0.63 6.64 -3.26
CA LEU A 284 -0.43 5.29 -3.78
C LEU A 284 -0.54 5.22 -5.31
N PHE A 285 -1.60 5.80 -5.90
CA PHE A 285 -1.82 5.73 -7.34
C PHE A 285 -0.81 6.57 -8.12
N VAL A 286 -0.47 7.77 -7.64
CA VAL A 286 0.56 8.63 -8.24
C VAL A 286 1.92 7.93 -8.23
N GLY A 287 2.28 7.37 -7.08
CA GLY A 287 3.52 6.61 -6.91
C GLY A 287 3.61 5.38 -7.81
N GLY A 288 2.52 4.61 -7.84
CA GLY A 288 2.30 3.47 -8.71
C GLY A 288 2.07 2.16 -7.96
N LEU A 289 1.01 1.46 -8.37
CA LEU A 289 0.53 0.24 -7.70
C LEU A 289 1.54 -0.90 -7.82
N GLY A 290 1.79 -1.60 -6.71
CA GLY A 290 2.67 -2.77 -6.67
C GLY A 290 4.15 -2.43 -6.83
N THR A 291 4.53 -1.15 -6.77
CA THR A 291 5.92 -0.70 -6.87
C THR A 291 6.43 -0.18 -5.55
N LEU A 292 7.61 -0.65 -5.13
CA LEU A 292 8.19 -0.27 -3.84
C LEU A 292 8.67 1.19 -3.87
N TRP A 293 9.45 1.57 -4.88
CA TRP A 293 9.95 2.93 -5.06
C TRP A 293 8.84 3.93 -5.36
N GLY A 294 7.76 3.48 -6.03
CA GLY A 294 6.56 4.29 -6.21
C GLY A 294 5.92 4.70 -4.89
N SER A 295 5.93 3.85 -3.87
CA SER A 295 5.40 4.23 -2.55
C SER A 295 6.13 5.43 -1.94
N LEU A 296 7.46 5.50 -2.08
CA LEU A 296 8.25 6.65 -1.61
C LEU A 296 7.99 7.89 -2.47
N LEU A 297 7.99 7.74 -3.80
CA LEU A 297 7.76 8.87 -4.71
C LEU A 297 6.34 9.44 -4.57
N GLY A 298 5.35 8.57 -4.35
CA GLY A 298 3.97 8.96 -4.09
C GLY A 298 3.80 9.74 -2.80
N ALA A 299 4.45 9.29 -1.72
CA ALA A 299 4.47 10.04 -0.46
C ALA A 299 5.21 11.39 -0.60
N ALA A 300 6.34 11.40 -1.31
CA ALA A 300 7.08 12.63 -1.60
C ALA A 300 6.22 13.62 -2.40
N ALA A 301 5.56 13.17 -3.46
CA ALA A 301 4.67 13.99 -4.27
C ALA A 301 3.46 14.48 -3.45
N GLY A 302 2.85 13.62 -2.63
CA GLY A 302 1.68 13.98 -1.84
C GLY A 302 1.95 14.96 -0.70
N ILE A 303 3.19 15.06 -0.21
CA ILE A 303 3.56 16.01 0.85
C ILE A 303 4.26 17.24 0.27
N ALA A 304 5.28 17.07 -0.57
CA ALA A 304 6.08 18.18 -1.08
C ALA A 304 5.30 19.06 -2.07
N LEU A 305 4.42 18.47 -2.89
CA LEU A 305 3.72 19.22 -3.93
C LEU A 305 2.70 20.21 -3.35
N PRO A 306 1.77 19.82 -2.45
CA PRO A 306 0.90 20.79 -1.77
C PRO A 306 1.68 21.84 -0.99
N ASP A 307 2.84 21.45 -0.45
CA ASP A 307 3.70 22.36 0.30
C ASP A 307 4.28 23.47 -0.58
N MET A 308 4.82 23.10 -1.76
CA MET A 308 5.30 24.05 -2.76
C MET A 308 4.17 24.93 -3.33
N LEU A 309 2.96 24.37 -3.45
CA LEU A 309 1.77 25.07 -3.92
C LEU A 309 1.20 26.07 -2.90
N ARG A 310 1.69 26.09 -1.65
CA ARG A 310 1.28 27.09 -0.65
C ARG A 310 1.58 28.53 -1.10
N ALA A 311 2.55 28.72 -1.99
CA ALA A 311 2.84 30.03 -2.59
C ALA A 311 1.66 30.60 -3.42
N PHE A 312 0.72 29.76 -3.85
CA PHE A 312 -0.47 30.15 -4.61
C PHE A 312 -1.71 30.12 -3.69
N GLU A 313 -1.78 31.07 -2.75
CA GLU A 313 -2.84 31.18 -1.75
C GLU A 313 -4.25 31.06 -2.36
N GLY A 314 -5.11 30.24 -1.75
CA GLY A 314 -6.51 30.03 -2.16
C GLY A 314 -6.73 28.97 -3.25
N TRP A 315 -5.77 28.72 -4.15
CA TRP A 315 -5.93 27.78 -5.26
C TRP A 315 -5.22 26.44 -5.07
N ASN A 316 -4.42 26.29 -4.01
CA ASN A 316 -3.61 25.10 -3.74
C ASN A 316 -4.40 23.77 -3.84
N PRO A 317 -5.56 23.57 -3.17
CA PRO A 317 -6.28 22.29 -3.25
C PRO A 317 -6.75 21.96 -4.67
N SER A 318 -7.21 22.98 -5.41
CA SER A 318 -7.71 22.86 -6.78
C SER A 318 -6.58 22.55 -7.77
N ILE A 319 -5.45 23.24 -7.65
CA ILE A 319 -4.27 23.01 -8.50
C ILE A 319 -3.68 21.61 -8.21
N PHE A 320 -3.58 21.24 -6.94
CA PHE A 320 -3.14 19.90 -6.55
C PHE A 320 -4.06 18.83 -7.14
N ALA A 321 -5.38 18.95 -6.98
CA ALA A 321 -6.35 18.02 -7.55
C ALA A 321 -6.25 17.92 -9.09
N LEU A 322 -6.03 19.05 -9.77
CA LEU A 322 -5.87 19.08 -11.22
C LEU A 322 -4.58 18.36 -11.68
N ILE A 323 -3.45 18.63 -11.01
CA ILE A 323 -2.17 17.95 -11.34
C ILE A 323 -2.33 16.45 -11.16
N LEU A 324 -2.95 16.01 -10.06
CA LEU A 324 -3.22 14.61 -9.81
C LEU A 324 -4.12 13.98 -10.86
N LEU A 325 -5.18 14.68 -11.26
CA LEU A 325 -6.08 14.21 -12.32
C LEU A 325 -5.30 14.01 -13.64
N VAL A 326 -4.46 14.99 -14.02
CA VAL A 326 -3.63 14.88 -15.23
C VAL A 326 -2.67 13.70 -15.12
N VAL A 327 -1.99 13.52 -13.99
CA VAL A 327 -1.08 12.39 -13.78
C VAL A 327 -1.82 11.05 -13.90
N LEU A 328 -3.02 10.93 -13.33
CA LEU A 328 -3.82 9.70 -13.41
C LEU A 328 -4.36 9.44 -14.82
N ILE A 329 -4.68 10.48 -15.59
CA ILE A 329 -5.10 10.34 -17.00
C ILE A 329 -3.93 9.90 -17.88
N VAL A 330 -2.75 10.50 -17.70
CA VAL A 330 -1.56 10.21 -18.52
C VAL A 330 -0.89 8.89 -18.10
N ARG A 331 -0.91 8.56 -16.81
CA ARG A 331 -0.25 7.38 -16.21
C ARG A 331 -1.18 6.71 -15.18
N PRO A 332 -2.23 5.99 -15.61
CA PRO A 332 -3.22 5.39 -14.71
C PRO A 332 -2.66 4.30 -13.78
N MET A 333 -1.49 3.73 -14.11
CA MET A 333 -0.79 2.77 -13.26
C MET A 333 0.18 3.43 -12.27
N GLY A 334 0.43 4.74 -12.41
CA GLY A 334 1.38 5.55 -11.65
C GLY A 334 2.69 5.87 -12.37
N LEU A 335 3.49 6.74 -11.76
CA LEU A 335 4.72 7.28 -12.35
C LEU A 335 5.81 6.21 -12.48
N LEU A 336 6.04 5.42 -11.42
CA LEU A 336 7.06 4.37 -11.40
C LEU A 336 6.52 2.96 -11.71
N ALA A 337 5.26 2.84 -12.12
CA ALA A 337 4.72 1.58 -12.61
C ALA A 337 5.59 1.04 -13.75
N PRO A 338 5.94 -0.26 -13.74
CA PRO A 338 6.65 -0.86 -14.86
C PRO A 338 5.86 -0.58 -16.12
N LEU A 339 6.54 -0.14 -17.18
CA LEU A 339 5.99 -0.03 -18.53
C LEU A 339 5.69 -1.44 -19.05
N ARG A 340 4.76 -2.15 -18.42
CA ARG A 340 4.35 -3.48 -18.87
C ARG A 340 3.33 -3.29 -19.98
N SER A 341 3.92 -3.06 -21.15
CA SER A 341 3.45 -3.46 -22.47
C SER A 341 2.42 -4.61 -22.41
N ASN A 342 1.34 -4.44 -23.18
CA ASN A 342 0.28 -5.40 -23.55
C ASN A 342 -1.02 -5.50 -22.73
N THR A 343 -1.14 -5.00 -21.49
CA THR A 343 -2.45 -5.05 -20.78
C THR A 343 -3.41 -3.95 -21.24
N VAL A 344 -2.90 -2.74 -21.52
CA VAL A 344 -3.69 -1.63 -22.09
C VAL A 344 -4.18 -1.97 -23.52
N ARG A 345 -3.39 -2.74 -24.28
CA ARG A 345 -3.76 -3.22 -25.63
C ARG A 345 -4.89 -4.26 -25.60
N ARG A 346 -5.09 -4.95 -24.48
CA ARG A 346 -6.17 -5.93 -24.28
C ARG A 346 -7.45 -5.28 -23.75
N LEU A 347 -7.32 -4.25 -22.91
CA LEU A 347 -8.47 -3.49 -22.38
C LEU A 347 -9.08 -2.50 -23.39
N LEU A 348 -8.32 -2.02 -24.37
CA LEU A 348 -8.83 -1.16 -25.45
C LEU A 348 -9.37 -1.93 -26.68
N LYS A 349 -9.27 -3.27 -26.70
CA LYS A 349 -9.77 -4.09 -27.81
C LYS A 349 -11.28 -4.39 -27.88
N PRO A 350 -12.12 -4.24 -26.82
CA PRO A 350 -13.54 -4.56 -26.96
C PRO A 350 -14.38 -3.47 -27.65
N ILE A 351 -13.83 -2.29 -27.95
CA ILE A 351 -14.60 -1.18 -28.56
C ILE A 351 -14.53 -1.19 -30.11
N ALA A 352 -13.67 -2.02 -30.72
CA ALA A 352 -13.42 -1.98 -32.18
C ALA A 352 -14.03 -3.15 -32.98
N LEU A 353 -15.00 -3.88 -32.44
CA LEU A 353 -15.80 -4.84 -33.23
C LEU A 353 -17.28 -4.56 -33.00
N GLY A 354 -17.81 -3.62 -33.78
CA GLY A 354 -19.25 -3.55 -34.02
C GLY A 354 -19.76 -4.87 -34.62
N PRO A 355 -21.04 -5.22 -34.41
CA PRO A 355 -21.58 -6.49 -34.85
C PRO A 355 -21.46 -6.60 -36.38
N LYS A 356 -20.74 -7.62 -36.85
CA LYS A 356 -20.89 -8.10 -38.23
C LYS A 356 -22.32 -8.60 -38.34
N THR A 357 -23.17 -7.82 -38.99
CA THR A 357 -24.43 -8.31 -39.55
C THR A 357 -24.06 -9.38 -40.58
N GLU A 358 -24.25 -10.65 -40.22
CA GLU A 358 -24.23 -11.74 -41.19
C GLU A 358 -25.37 -11.49 -42.19
N GLY A 359 -24.98 -11.26 -43.45
CA GLY A 359 -25.91 -11.18 -44.56
C GLY A 359 -26.55 -12.55 -44.79
N THR A 360 -27.86 -12.62 -44.59
CA THR A 360 -28.70 -13.69 -45.12
C THR A 360 -28.84 -13.51 -46.63
N THR A 361 -27.99 -14.17 -47.41
CA THR A 361 -28.30 -14.52 -48.80
C THR A 361 -28.91 -15.92 -48.82
N ASN A 362 -30.25 -15.97 -48.88
CA ASN A 362 -31.00 -17.10 -49.42
C ASN A 362 -31.90 -16.52 -50.52
N GLY A 363 -31.69 -16.99 -51.75
CA GLY A 363 -32.37 -16.56 -52.97
C GLY A 363 -31.53 -16.95 -54.18
#